data_AF-A0A2R6MK93-F1
#
_entry.id   AF-A0A2R6MK93-F1
#
_cell.length_a   1.000
_cell.length_b   1.000
_cell.length_c   1.000
_cell.angle_alpha   90.00
_cell.angle_beta   90.00
_cell.angle_gamma   90.00
#
_symmetry.space_group_name_H-M   'P 1'
#
loop_
_entity.id
_entity.type
_entity.pdbx_description
1 polymer ?
#
loop_
_entity_poly.entity_id
_entity_poly.type
_entity_poly.pdbx_seq_one_letter_code
_entity_poly.pdbx_strand_id
1 'polypeptide(L)' 'MRAYKAKAVERIELPDREARERHLHEAGYNVFELDADAVFVDLLTDSGTGTM' A
#
# COMPACT_ATOMS: atom_id res chain seq x y z
N MET A 1 3.09 17.45 20.86
CA MET A 1 3.33 17.02 19.47
C MET A 1 4.83 16.99 19.23
N ARG A 2 5.38 15.86 18.78
CA ARG A 2 6.77 15.80 18.31
C ARG A 2 6.72 15.63 16.79
N ALA A 3 7.49 16.43 16.08
CA ALA A 3 7.66 16.31 14.64
C ALA A 3 9.01 15.63 14.36
N TYR A 4 9.01 14.71 13.41
CA TYR A 4 10.20 14.01 12.95
C TYR A 4 10.43 14.33 11.46
N LYS A 5 11.69 14.27 11.04
CA LYS A 5 12.05 14.31 9.61
C LYS A 5 12.29 12.88 9.15
N ALA A 6 11.82 12.52 7.96
CA ALA A 6 12.13 11.23 7.35
C ALA A 6 13.65 11.12 7.13
N LYS A 7 14.22 9.97 7.55
CA LYS A 7 15.65 9.67 7.38
C LYS A 7 15.91 8.60 6.31
N ALA A 8 14.96 7.69 6.13
CA ALA A 8 14.92 6.69 5.08
C ALA A 8 13.53 6.69 4.44
N VAL A 9 13.45 6.26 3.19
CA VAL A 9 12.20 6.16 2.43
C VAL A 9 12.19 4.84 1.68
N GLU A 10 11.00 4.25 1.59
CA GLU A 10 10.69 3.19 0.64
C GLU A 10 9.95 3.82 -0.55
N ARG A 11 10.32 3.43 -1.77
CA ARG A 11 9.64 3.91 -2.98
C ARG A 11 8.51 2.95 -3.30
N ILE A 12 7.34 3.53 -3.56
CA ILE A 12 6.15 2.80 -3.99
C ILE A 12 5.60 3.46 -5.25
N GLU A 13 4.95 2.67 -6.09
CA GLU A 13 4.38 3.14 -7.34
C GLU A 13 2.87 3.31 -7.19
N LEU A 14 2.33 4.38 -7.78
CA LEU A 14 0.89 4.54 -7.89
C LEU A 14 0.45 3.84 -9.19
N PRO A 15 -0.14 2.64 -9.13
CA PRO A 15 -0.70 2.02 -10.32
C PRO A 15 -1.78 2.93 -10.91
N ASP A 16 -1.84 2.98 -12.24
CA ASP A 16 -2.90 3.71 -12.92
C ASP A 16 -4.29 3.09 -12.66
N ARG A 17 -5.33 3.76 -13.16
CA ARG A 17 -6.72 3.32 -12.95
C ARG A 17 -6.97 1.90 -13.47
N GLU A 18 -6.50 1.59 -14.67
CA GLU A 18 -6.77 0.33 -15.35
C GLU A 18 -6.05 -0.83 -14.66
N ALA A 19 -4.80 -0.62 -14.23
CA ALA A 19 -4.04 -1.57 -13.44
C ALA A 19 -4.74 -1.88 -12.10
N ARG A 20 -5.24 -0.86 -11.39
CA ARG A 20 -5.99 -1.06 -10.15
C ARG A 20 -7.26 -1.87 -10.37
N GLU A 21 -8.02 -1.57 -11.43
CA GLU A 21 -9.25 -2.31 -11.76
C GLU A 21 -8.96 -3.78 -12.08
N ARG A 22 -7.88 -4.06 -12.82
CA ARG A 22 -7.42 -5.42 -13.09
C ARG A 22 -7.01 -6.16 -11.81
N HIS A 23 -6.17 -5.55 -10.96
CA HIS A 23 -5.73 -6.19 -9.71
C HIS A 23 -6.91 -6.47 -8.77
N LEU A 24 -7.88 -5.56 -8.68
CA LEU A 24 -9.10 -5.78 -7.89
C LEU A 24 -9.94 -6.94 -8.44
N HIS A 25 -10.06 -7.05 -9.77
CA HIS A 25 -10.78 -8.17 -10.39
C HIS A 25 -10.06 -9.51 -10.15
N GLU A 26 -8.74 -9.56 -10.33
CA GLU A 26 -7.92 -10.76 -10.10
C GLU A 26 -7.95 -11.21 -8.64
N ALA A 27 -7.95 -10.26 -7.70
CA ALA A 27 -8.11 -10.53 -6.26
C ALA A 27 -9.55 -10.91 -5.84
N GLY A 28 -10.48 -11.06 -6.80
CA GLY A 28 -11.88 -11.37 -6.50
C GLY A 28 -12.56 -10.28 -5.65
N TYR A 29 -12.12 -9.04 -5.79
CA TYR A 29 -12.53 -7.87 -4.99
C TYR A 29 -12.29 -8.03 -3.47
N ASN A 30 -11.43 -8.96 -3.07
CA ASN A 30 -10.97 -9.08 -1.70
C ASN A 30 -9.60 -8.41 -1.54
N VAL A 31 -9.54 -7.32 -0.78
CA VAL A 31 -8.30 -6.56 -0.59
C VAL A 31 -7.20 -7.34 0.15
N PHE A 32 -7.56 -8.39 0.90
CA PHE A 32 -6.57 -9.28 1.52
C PHE A 32 -5.79 -10.13 0.51
N GLU A 33 -6.30 -10.28 -0.72
CA GLU A 33 -5.67 -11.04 -1.80
C GLU A 33 -4.92 -10.15 -2.79
N LEU A 34 -4.75 -8.86 -2.49
CA LEU A 34 -3.93 -7.95 -3.30
C LEU A 34 -2.44 -8.13 -2.96
N ASP A 35 -1.61 -8.20 -3.99
CA ASP A 35 -0.16 -8.03 -3.82
C ASP A 35 0.15 -6.65 -3.23
N ALA A 36 1.11 -6.56 -2.31
CA ALA A 36 1.48 -5.30 -1.66
C ALA A 36 1.96 -4.23 -2.65
N ASP A 37 2.66 -4.65 -3.73
CA ASP A 37 3.12 -3.76 -4.80
C ASP A 37 1.97 -3.12 -5.59
N ALA A 38 0.76 -3.68 -5.52
CA ALA A 38 -0.45 -3.11 -6.13
C ALA A 38 -1.11 -2.04 -5.24
N VAL A 39 -0.62 -1.82 -4.01
CA VAL A 39 -1.21 -0.92 -3.01
C VAL A 39 -0.32 0.31 -2.83
N PHE A 40 -0.86 1.49 -3.13
CA PHE A 40 -0.12 2.75 -2.96
C PHE A 40 -0.16 3.30 -1.53
N VAL A 41 -1.24 3.07 -0.78
CA VAL A 41 -1.32 3.42 0.64
C VAL A 41 -2.02 2.27 1.34
N ASP A 42 -1.29 1.55 2.19
CA ASP A 42 -1.83 0.44 2.94
C ASP A 42 -2.35 0.90 4.30
N LEU A 43 -3.65 0.68 4.53
CA LEU A 43 -4.35 0.97 5.77
C LEU A 43 -4.98 -0.30 6.37
N LEU A 44 -4.54 -1.48 5.93
CA LEU A 44 -5.10 -2.76 6.33
C LEU A 44 -4.89 -3.04 7.83
N THR A 45 -3.71 -2.68 8.36
CA THR A 45 -3.38 -2.84 9.79
C THR A 45 -2.29 -1.88 10.25
N ASP A 46 -2.27 -1.59 11.55
CA ASP A 46 -1.20 -0.88 12.26
C ASP A 46 -0.21 -1.84 12.96
N SER A 47 -0.46 -3.15 12.89
CA SER A 47 0.37 -4.16 13.55
C SER A 47 1.63 -4.47 12.74
N GLY A 48 2.76 -3.85 13.12
CA GLY A 48 4.07 -4.13 12.51
C GLY A 48 4.36 -3.37 11.21
N THR A 49 3.48 -2.44 10.82
CA THR A 49 3.60 -1.59 9.62
C THR A 49 4.14 -0.19 9.93
N GLY A 50 4.53 0.06 11.19
CA GLY A 50 5.13 1.31 11.63
C GLY A 50 6.56 1.51 11.11
N THR A 51 6.99 2.77 11.03
CA THR A 51 8.37 3.14 10.70
C THR A 51 9.31 2.93 11.90
N MET A 52 10.51 2.39 11.67
CA MET A 52 11.59 2.24 12.66
C MET A 52 12.71 3.26 12.48
#